data_AF-R8BKQ1-F1
#
_entry.id   AF-R8BKQ1-F1
#
_cell.length_a   1.000
_cell.length_b   1.000
_cell.length_c   1.000
_cell.angle_alpha   90.00
_cell.angle_beta   90.00
_cell.angle_gamma   90.00
#
_symmetry.space_group_name_H-M   'P 1'
#
loop_
_entity.id
_entity.type
_entity.pdbx_description
1 polymer ?
#
loop_
_entity_poly.entity_id
_entity_poly.type
_entity_poly.pdbx_seq_one_letter_code
_entity_poly.pdbx_strand_id
1 'polypeptide(L)'
;MHSSSIPLPGLSAYMISINGVTYCSKPKNLYWFNPVEILMSELLAGATIALPAEVIQILDILRITSNIMYGFFITGTVLSFVMIFITPVAILSRWWSLPMALTAALNGFIILAATVIATVISIVFKYAATAQSDLNIHADVGVKMFVFMWMATGFAGLSFVIHSALGCCSSEDGPAGITIIKLEAKCVTWKYTQHFPSIRV
;
A
#
# COMPACT_ATOMS: atom_id res chain seq x y z
N MET A 1 16.89 -20.02 -17.58
CA MET A 1 18.25 -20.61 -17.53
C MET A 1 19.15 -19.52 -16.99
N HIS A 2 19.85 -19.58 -15.87
CA HIS A 2 20.24 -20.65 -14.97
C HIS A 2 20.23 -20.05 -13.54
N SER A 3 19.71 -20.79 -12.57
CA SER A 3 19.83 -20.47 -11.14
C SER A 3 21.27 -20.69 -10.69
N SER A 4 21.79 -19.85 -9.80
CA SER A 4 22.76 -20.24 -8.78
C SER A 4 22.63 -19.28 -7.60
N SER A 5 22.59 -19.84 -6.41
CA SER A 5 22.06 -19.23 -5.19
C SER A 5 23.11 -19.28 -4.06
N ILE A 6 23.20 -18.21 -3.24
CA ILE A 6 23.50 -18.17 -1.77
C ILE A 6 25.00 -18.14 -1.33
N PRO A 7 25.42 -17.61 -0.14
CA PRO A 7 24.86 -16.61 0.82
C PRO A 7 25.82 -15.44 1.19
N LEU A 8 25.31 -14.32 1.76
CA LEU A 8 25.79 -13.60 2.98
C LEU A 8 25.18 -12.16 3.09
N PRO A 9 25.07 -11.59 4.32
CA PRO A 9 24.00 -10.67 4.72
C PRO A 9 24.24 -9.24 4.23
N GLY A 10 23.19 -8.59 3.71
CA GLY A 10 23.27 -7.21 3.18
C GLY A 10 22.81 -7.03 1.73
N LEU A 11 22.20 -8.06 1.13
CA LEU A 11 21.70 -8.08 -0.25
C LEU A 11 20.47 -7.17 -0.45
N SER A 12 20.71 -5.88 -0.65
CA SER A 12 19.81 -4.97 -1.39
C SER A 12 20.61 -4.05 -2.31
N ALA A 13 21.58 -4.60 -3.06
CA ALA A 13 22.39 -3.80 -3.99
C ALA A 13 22.95 -4.56 -5.22
N TYR A 14 22.43 -5.74 -5.55
CA TYR A 14 22.81 -6.46 -6.78
C TYR A 14 21.54 -7.19 -7.27
N MET A 15 21.04 -7.12 -8.50
CA MET A 15 21.58 -6.65 -9.76
C MET A 15 20.45 -6.67 -10.80
N ILE A 16 20.19 -5.55 -11.49
CA ILE A 16 19.81 -5.55 -12.91
C ILE A 16 20.59 -4.39 -13.55
N SER A 17 21.81 -4.67 -13.98
CA SER A 17 22.53 -3.83 -14.94
C SER A 17 22.98 -4.76 -16.04
N ILE A 18 22.24 -4.72 -17.16
CA ILE A 18 22.67 -5.34 -18.41
C ILE A 18 23.17 -4.30 -19.41
N ASN A 19 23.00 -3.00 -19.14
CA ASN A 19 23.57 -1.90 -19.93
C ASN A 19 23.59 -0.59 -19.08
N GLY A 20 24.76 -0.19 -18.57
CA GLY A 20 25.03 1.23 -18.25
C GLY A 20 24.59 1.80 -16.89
N VAL A 21 24.13 1.01 -15.91
CA VAL A 21 23.83 1.56 -14.57
C VAL A 21 25.08 1.45 -13.69
N THR A 22 25.81 2.56 -13.50
CA THR A 22 27.08 2.62 -12.74
C THR A 22 26.88 2.88 -11.25
N TYR A 23 25.72 3.40 -10.84
CA TYR A 23 25.39 3.68 -9.45
C TYR A 23 23.90 3.48 -9.16
N CYS A 24 23.60 2.73 -8.10
CA CYS A 24 22.25 2.63 -7.54
C CYS A 24 22.21 3.40 -6.22
N SER A 25 21.30 4.38 -6.11
CA SER A 25 21.07 5.05 -4.83
C SER A 25 20.50 4.07 -3.81
N LYS A 26 21.01 4.12 -2.57
CA LYS A 26 20.48 3.30 -1.47
C LYS A 26 19.07 3.75 -1.12
N PRO A 27 18.14 2.83 -0.78
CA PRO A 27 16.79 3.20 -0.37
C PRO A 27 16.86 4.12 0.85
N LYS A 28 16.19 5.26 0.77
CA LYS A 28 16.05 6.22 1.87
C LYS A 28 14.61 6.22 2.35
N ASN A 29 14.42 6.32 3.67
CA ASN A 29 13.12 6.62 4.23
C ASN A 29 12.69 8.04 3.80
N LEU A 30 11.40 8.25 3.51
CA LEU A 30 10.87 9.53 3.03
C LEU A 30 11.62 10.05 1.79
N TYR A 31 11.99 9.13 0.89
CA TYR A 31 12.64 9.49 -0.36
C TYR A 31 11.66 10.25 -1.27
N TRP A 32 12.12 11.37 -1.80
CA TRP A 32 11.47 12.11 -2.86
C TRP A 32 12.48 12.31 -4.00
N PHE A 33 12.02 12.20 -5.24
CA PHE A 33 12.89 12.37 -6.39
C PHE A 33 13.06 13.86 -6.66
N ASN A 34 14.27 14.40 -6.51
CA ASN A 34 14.59 15.78 -6.85
C ASN A 34 15.12 15.86 -8.29
N PRO A 35 14.27 16.07 -9.31
CA PRO A 35 14.72 16.00 -10.70
C PRO A 35 15.79 17.06 -11.02
N VAL A 36 15.80 18.21 -10.34
CA VAL A 36 16.75 19.31 -10.60
C VAL A 36 18.17 18.92 -10.21
N GLU A 37 18.34 18.31 -9.03
CA GLU A 37 19.66 17.90 -8.54
C GLU A 37 20.28 16.79 -9.40
N ILE A 38 19.47 15.79 -9.78
CA ILE A 38 19.93 14.69 -10.65
C ILE A 38 20.23 15.19 -12.07
N LEU A 39 19.38 16.06 -12.64
CA LEU A 39 19.64 16.64 -13.96
C LEU A 39 20.86 17.56 -13.96
N MET A 40 21.14 18.30 -12.88
CA MET A 40 22.35 19.14 -12.81
C MET A 40 23.63 18.34 -12.59
N SER A 41 23.58 17.22 -11.86
CA SER A 41 24.74 16.33 -11.68
C SER A 41 25.08 15.53 -12.93
N GLU A 42 24.08 15.13 -13.72
CA GLU A 42 24.27 14.28 -14.90
C GLU A 42 24.34 15.05 -16.23
N LEU A 43 23.60 16.15 -16.40
CA LEU A 43 23.57 16.95 -17.64
C LEU A 43 24.34 18.29 -17.56
N LEU A 44 24.86 18.70 -16.39
CA LEU A 44 25.28 20.09 -16.18
C LEU A 44 26.59 20.28 -15.40
N ALA A 45 27.63 19.52 -15.76
CA ALA A 45 29.00 19.98 -15.53
C ALA A 45 29.36 21.30 -16.29
N GLY A 46 28.40 22.11 -16.77
CA GLY A 46 28.74 23.34 -17.51
C GLY A 46 27.70 24.32 -18.11
N ALA A 47 26.42 24.40 -17.74
CA ALA A 47 25.55 25.48 -18.28
C ALA A 47 24.35 25.88 -17.41
N THR A 48 24.43 26.99 -16.67
CA THR A 48 23.31 27.53 -15.87
C THR A 48 22.15 28.01 -16.77
N ILE A 49 20.97 27.41 -16.65
CA ILE A 49 19.72 27.95 -17.17
C ILE A 49 18.88 28.37 -15.97
N ALA A 50 18.46 29.64 -15.98
CA ALA A 50 17.57 30.21 -14.99
C ALA A 50 16.27 29.40 -14.96
N LEU A 51 16.14 28.56 -13.93
CA LEU A 51 14.98 27.73 -13.68
C LEU A 51 13.79 28.67 -13.37
N PRO A 52 12.76 28.74 -14.24
CA PRO A 52 11.64 29.64 -14.02
C PRO A 52 10.87 29.25 -12.74
N ALA A 53 10.41 30.26 -12.00
CA ALA A 53 9.78 30.11 -10.68
C ALA A 53 8.56 29.18 -10.65
N GLU A 54 7.94 28.90 -11.80
CA GLU A 54 6.79 28.01 -11.95
C GLU A 54 7.14 26.53 -11.66
N VAL A 55 8.38 26.10 -11.95
CA VAL A 55 8.84 24.72 -11.71
C VAL A 55 9.11 24.46 -10.22
N ILE A 56 9.44 25.50 -9.45
CA ILE A 56 9.70 25.36 -8.01
C ILE A 56 8.40 25.02 -7.27
N GLN A 57 7.27 25.60 -7.70
CA GLN A 57 5.97 25.34 -7.07
C GLN A 57 5.46 23.91 -7.31
N ILE A 58 5.66 23.33 -8.50
CA ILE A 58 5.26 21.93 -8.76
C ILE A 58 6.15 20.95 -8.01
N LEU A 59 7.44 21.27 -7.82
CA LEU A 59 8.38 20.43 -7.09
C LEU A 59 8.01 20.30 -5.61
N ASP A 60 7.58 21.39 -4.97
CA ASP A 60 7.16 21.34 -3.57
C ASP A 60 5.91 20.49 -3.37
N ILE A 61 4.95 20.55 -4.30
CA ILE A 61 3.75 19.70 -4.27
C ILE A 61 4.14 18.23 -4.41
N LEU A 62 5.03 17.89 -5.34
CA LEU A 62 5.51 16.51 -5.53
C LEU A 62 6.29 15.99 -4.31
N ARG A 63 7.08 16.84 -3.66
CA ARG A 63 7.81 16.51 -2.43
C ARG A 63 6.85 16.17 -1.29
N ILE A 64 5.86 17.01 -1.05
CA ILE A 64 4.84 16.78 -0.01
C ILE A 64 4.06 15.51 -0.31
N THR A 65 3.66 15.33 -1.57
CA THR A 65 2.86 14.19 -2.02
C THR A 65 3.63 12.86 -1.83
N SER A 66 4.92 12.83 -2.15
CA SER A 66 5.77 11.63 -1.97
C SER A 66 5.91 11.24 -0.50
N ASN A 67 6.07 12.23 0.39
CA ASN A 67 6.14 11.99 1.83
C ASN A 67 4.81 11.48 2.41
N ILE A 68 3.69 12.04 1.97
CA ILE A 68 2.34 11.61 2.39
C ILE A 68 2.07 10.17 1.95
N MET A 69 2.39 9.83 0.70
CA MET A 69 2.26 8.47 0.18
C MET A 69 3.00 7.45 1.04
N TYR A 70 4.26 7.73 1.37
CA TYR A 70 5.06 6.88 2.25
C TYR A 70 4.41 6.75 3.64
N GLY A 71 3.97 7.88 4.22
CA GLY A 71 3.30 7.90 5.51
C GLY A 71 2.03 7.05 5.55
N PHE A 72 1.19 7.11 4.51
CA PHE A 72 -0.05 6.33 4.43
C PHE A 72 0.21 4.83 4.27
N PHE A 73 1.18 4.42 3.45
CA PHE A 73 1.52 3.00 3.34
C PHE A 73 2.08 2.42 4.64
N ILE A 74 2.95 3.15 5.35
CA ILE A 74 3.47 2.70 6.64
C ILE A 74 2.36 2.67 7.69
N THR A 75 1.55 3.72 7.78
CA THR A 75 0.44 3.78 8.75
C THR A 75 -0.56 2.65 8.52
N GLY A 76 -0.95 2.40 7.27
CA GLY A 76 -1.85 1.29 6.93
C GLY A 76 -1.22 -0.09 7.19
N THR A 77 0.08 -0.26 6.95
CA THR A 77 0.79 -1.51 7.27
C THR A 77 0.82 -1.77 8.78
N VAL A 78 1.15 -0.75 9.57
CA VAL A 78 1.17 -0.85 11.05
C VAL A 78 -0.23 -1.11 11.59
N LEU A 79 -1.24 -0.40 11.07
CA LEU A 79 -2.63 -0.63 11.47
C LEU A 79 -3.09 -2.05 11.13
N SER A 80 -2.75 -2.55 9.95
CA SER A 80 -3.02 -3.94 9.54
C SER A 80 -2.30 -4.95 10.44
N PHE A 81 -1.06 -4.68 10.83
CA PHE A 81 -0.30 -5.54 11.74
C PHE A 81 -0.96 -5.61 13.13
N VAL A 82 -1.41 -4.47 13.67
CA VAL A 82 -2.15 -4.42 14.94
C VAL A 82 -3.47 -5.18 14.83
N MET A 83 -4.18 -5.06 13.70
CA MET A 83 -5.44 -5.78 13.46
C MET A 83 -5.29 -7.29 13.52
N ILE A 84 -4.16 -7.84 13.06
CA ILE A 84 -3.88 -9.27 13.12
C ILE A 84 -3.94 -9.78 14.58
N PHE A 85 -3.40 -9.01 15.54
CA PHE A 85 -3.44 -9.39 16.96
C PHE A 85 -4.79 -9.13 17.63
N ILE A 86 -5.53 -8.11 17.20
CA ILE A 86 -6.84 -7.78 17.77
C ILE A 86 -7.95 -8.71 17.26
N THR A 87 -7.82 -9.23 16.03
CA THR A 87 -8.80 -10.13 15.39
C THR A 87 -9.20 -11.35 16.25
N PRO A 88 -8.29 -12.15 16.86
CA PRO A 88 -8.69 -13.26 17.72
C PRO A 88 -9.50 -12.82 18.95
N VAL A 89 -9.21 -11.64 19.51
CA VAL A 89 -9.97 -11.08 20.64
C VAL A 89 -11.36 -10.62 20.18
N ALA A 90 -11.46 -10.04 18.98
CA ALA A 90 -12.71 -9.57 18.40
C ALA A 90 -13.71 -10.72 18.12
N ILE A 91 -13.22 -11.94 17.84
CA ILE A 91 -14.08 -13.13 17.66
C ILE A 91 -14.75 -13.54 18.99
N LEU A 92 -14.14 -13.24 20.14
CA LEU A 92 -14.65 -13.63 21.46
C LEU A 92 -15.70 -12.67 22.02
N SER A 93 -15.77 -11.43 21.52
CA SER A 93 -16.65 -10.39 22.10
C SER A 93 -17.44 -9.62 21.05
N ARG A 94 -18.77 -9.69 21.16
CA ARG A 94 -19.73 -9.08 20.22
C ARG A 94 -19.65 -7.55 20.16
N TRP A 95 -19.16 -6.90 21.21
CA TRP A 95 -19.00 -5.44 21.25
C TRP A 95 -17.80 -4.95 20.42
N TRP A 96 -16.86 -5.84 20.09
CA TRP A 96 -15.66 -5.47 19.33
C TRP A 96 -15.84 -5.60 17.82
N SER A 97 -16.95 -6.13 17.32
CA SER A 97 -17.17 -6.29 15.87
C SER A 97 -17.36 -4.96 15.14
N LEU A 98 -18.12 -4.04 15.73
CA LEU A 98 -18.39 -2.71 15.16
C LEU A 98 -17.14 -1.83 15.06
N PRO A 99 -16.31 -1.66 16.11
CA PRO A 99 -15.07 -0.91 15.99
C PRO A 99 -14.07 -1.57 15.03
N MET A 100 -14.06 -2.89 14.91
CA MET A 100 -13.20 -3.60 13.95
C MET A 100 -13.60 -3.33 12.49
N ALA A 101 -14.91 -3.28 12.19
CA ALA A 101 -15.37 -2.93 10.84
C ALA A 101 -15.00 -1.48 10.46
N LEU A 102 -15.17 -0.54 11.39
CA LEU A 102 -14.83 0.87 11.15
C LEU A 102 -13.32 1.08 10.92
N THR A 103 -12.49 0.41 11.72
CA THR A 103 -11.04 0.50 11.60
C THR A 103 -10.50 -0.21 10.36
N ALA A 104 -11.10 -1.34 9.94
CA ALA A 104 -10.83 -1.96 8.64
C ALA A 104 -11.21 -1.05 7.47
N ALA A 105 -12.34 -0.32 7.57
CA ALA A 105 -12.74 0.67 6.57
C ALA A 105 -11.70 1.81 6.47
N LEU A 106 -11.32 2.39 7.60
CA LEU A 106 -10.29 3.45 7.67
C LEU A 106 -8.97 2.99 7.06
N ASN A 107 -8.51 1.78 7.40
CA ASN A 107 -7.30 1.19 6.81
C ASN A 107 -7.41 1.05 5.29
N GLY A 108 -8.55 0.56 4.80
CA GLY A 108 -8.86 0.46 3.37
C GLY A 108 -8.80 1.80 2.66
N PHE A 109 -9.41 2.85 3.23
CA PHE A 109 -9.39 4.20 2.67
C PHE A 109 -7.97 4.79 2.62
N ILE A 110 -7.17 4.60 3.67
CA ILE A 110 -5.79 5.10 3.73
C ILE A 110 -4.92 4.42 2.66
N ILE A 111 -4.98 3.09 2.55
CA ILE A 111 -4.23 2.34 1.54
C ILE A 111 -4.70 2.71 0.13
N LEU A 112 -6.02 2.80 -0.10
CA LEU A 112 -6.57 3.20 -1.39
C LEU A 112 -6.07 4.59 -1.80
N ALA A 113 -6.16 5.59 -0.92
CA ALA A 113 -5.65 6.94 -1.18
C ALA A 113 -4.15 6.93 -1.53
N ALA A 114 -3.34 6.16 -0.79
CA ALA A 114 -1.92 5.99 -1.08
C ALA A 114 -1.67 5.36 -2.47
N THR A 115 -2.44 4.35 -2.85
CA THR A 115 -2.31 3.69 -4.16
C THR A 115 -2.70 4.58 -5.33
N VAL A 116 -3.69 5.44 -5.16
CA VAL A 116 -4.07 6.44 -6.17
C VAL A 116 -2.93 7.45 -6.34
N ILE A 117 -2.41 8.00 -5.23
CA ILE A 117 -1.29 8.96 -5.26
C ILE A 117 -0.06 8.34 -5.95
N ALA A 118 0.30 7.12 -5.57
CA ALA A 118 1.43 6.40 -6.16
C ALA A 118 1.25 6.13 -7.66
N THR A 119 0.03 5.86 -8.10
CA THR A 119 -0.30 5.69 -9.52
C THR A 119 -0.08 6.99 -10.29
N VAL A 120 -0.54 8.11 -9.76
CA VAL A 120 -0.33 9.44 -10.37
C VAL A 120 1.15 9.74 -10.50
N ILE A 121 1.94 9.56 -9.44
CA ILE A 121 3.40 9.80 -9.47
C ILE A 121 4.09 8.91 -10.52
N SER A 122 3.70 7.64 -10.60
CA SER A 122 4.28 6.70 -11.57
C SER A 122 4.03 7.13 -13.02
N ILE A 123 2.85 7.66 -13.32
CA ILE A 123 2.48 8.14 -14.66
C ILE A 123 3.19 9.46 -14.98
N VAL A 124 3.21 10.41 -14.04
CA VAL A 124 3.87 11.71 -14.22
C VAL A 124 5.37 11.53 -14.44
N PHE A 125 6.02 10.62 -13.70
CA PHE A 125 7.42 10.32 -13.88
C PHE A 125 7.72 9.72 -15.26
N LYS A 126 6.87 8.79 -15.74
CA LYS A 126 6.99 8.24 -17.10
C LYS A 126 6.91 9.37 -18.13
N TYR A 127 5.90 10.21 -18.03
CA TYR A 127 5.70 11.32 -18.96
C TYR A 127 6.89 12.28 -18.98
N ALA A 128 7.36 12.69 -17.79
CA ALA A 128 8.50 13.59 -17.64
C ALA A 128 9.80 12.98 -18.20
N ALA A 129 10.05 11.70 -17.95
CA ALA A 129 11.24 11.02 -18.45
C ALA A 129 11.25 10.86 -19.99
N THR A 130 10.07 10.68 -20.60
CA THR A 130 9.94 10.57 -22.06
C THR A 130 9.83 11.90 -22.81
N ALA A 131 9.68 13.02 -22.10
CA ALA A 131 9.47 14.34 -22.71
C ALA A 131 10.74 14.93 -23.35
N GLN A 132 11.93 14.44 -22.99
CA GLN A 132 13.18 14.89 -23.60
C GLN A 132 13.49 14.07 -24.86
N SER A 133 13.04 14.59 -26.02
CA SER A 133 13.28 13.97 -27.33
C SER A 133 14.76 13.94 -27.75
N ASP A 134 15.60 14.77 -27.14
CA ASP A 134 17.03 14.87 -27.44
C ASP A 134 17.84 13.64 -26.97
N LEU A 135 17.35 12.91 -25.94
CA LEU A 135 18.05 11.75 -25.38
C LEU A 135 17.45 10.38 -25.74
N ASN A 136 16.36 10.32 -26.52
CA ASN A 136 15.70 9.08 -26.96
C ASN A 136 15.60 7.98 -25.87
N ILE A 137 15.37 8.38 -24.61
CA ILE A 137 15.32 7.46 -23.48
C ILE A 137 13.87 7.06 -23.23
N HIS A 138 13.57 5.77 -23.41
CA HIS A 138 12.29 5.20 -23.07
C HIS A 138 12.29 4.74 -21.61
N ALA A 139 11.38 5.29 -20.81
CA ALA A 139 11.17 4.89 -19.44
C ALA A 139 9.88 4.06 -19.32
N ASP A 140 10.02 2.85 -18.80
CA ASP A 140 8.90 1.95 -18.53
C ASP A 140 8.57 1.89 -17.04
N VAL A 141 7.27 1.85 -16.73
CA VAL A 141 6.80 1.69 -15.36
C VAL A 141 6.97 0.23 -14.95
N GLY A 142 7.61 0.00 -13.80
CA GLY A 142 7.82 -1.34 -13.26
C GLY A 142 6.51 -2.02 -12.88
N VAL A 143 5.98 -2.88 -13.76
CA VAL A 143 4.70 -3.60 -13.56
C VAL A 143 4.67 -4.38 -12.24
N LYS A 144 5.78 -5.00 -11.85
CA LYS A 144 5.86 -5.80 -10.61
C LYS A 144 5.52 -4.96 -9.37
N MET A 145 6.08 -3.76 -9.26
CA MET A 145 5.83 -2.88 -8.11
C MET A 145 4.38 -2.35 -8.12
N PHE A 146 3.88 -2.02 -9.31
CA PHE A 146 2.51 -1.55 -9.49
C PHE A 146 1.47 -2.62 -9.11
N VAL A 147 1.71 -3.89 -9.50
CA VAL A 147 0.84 -5.01 -9.15
C VAL A 147 0.79 -5.22 -7.63
N PHE A 148 1.94 -5.23 -6.94
CA PHE A 148 1.95 -5.42 -5.48
C PHE A 148 1.17 -4.34 -4.74
N MET A 149 1.23 -3.10 -5.21
CA MET A 149 0.49 -1.99 -4.64
C MET A 149 -1.03 -2.18 -4.77
N TRP A 150 -1.53 -2.52 -5.97
CA TRP A 150 -2.97 -2.75 -6.17
C TRP A 150 -3.48 -4.03 -5.48
N MET A 151 -2.64 -5.05 -5.37
CA MET A 151 -2.93 -6.23 -4.56
C MET A 151 -3.12 -5.88 -3.09
N ALA A 152 -2.30 -4.98 -2.54
CA ALA A 152 -2.46 -4.51 -1.17
C ALA A 152 -3.82 -3.82 -0.97
N THR A 153 -4.25 -2.97 -1.90
CA THR A 153 -5.61 -2.38 -1.89
C THR A 153 -6.70 -3.44 -1.97
N GLY A 154 -6.52 -4.46 -2.82
CA GLY A 154 -7.45 -5.58 -2.93
C GLY A 154 -7.62 -6.32 -1.61
N PHE A 155 -6.51 -6.62 -0.91
CA PHE A 155 -6.56 -7.27 0.40
C PHE A 155 -7.15 -6.37 1.49
N ALA A 156 -6.86 -5.07 1.48
CA ALA A 156 -7.47 -4.12 2.43
C ALA A 156 -8.99 -4.00 2.21
N GLY A 157 -9.44 -3.98 0.95
CA GLY A 157 -10.86 -4.01 0.60
C GLY A 157 -11.55 -5.32 1.01
N LEU A 158 -10.91 -6.47 0.77
CA LEU A 158 -11.42 -7.77 1.21
C LEU A 158 -11.57 -7.83 2.74
N SER A 159 -10.59 -7.30 3.47
CA SER A 159 -10.65 -7.20 4.93
C SER A 159 -11.89 -6.40 5.37
N PHE A 160 -12.13 -5.23 4.78
CA PHE A 160 -13.33 -4.45 5.08
C PHE A 160 -14.63 -5.24 4.80
N VAL A 161 -14.72 -5.94 3.67
CA VAL A 161 -15.91 -6.75 3.33
C VAL A 161 -16.14 -7.86 4.35
N ILE A 162 -15.09 -8.57 4.76
CA ILE A 162 -15.19 -9.62 5.77
C ILE A 162 -15.66 -9.04 7.11
N HIS A 163 -14.99 -8.00 7.63
CA HIS A 163 -15.36 -7.43 8.93
C HIS A 163 -16.74 -6.75 8.94
N SER A 164 -17.18 -6.15 7.82
CA SER A 164 -18.53 -5.59 7.69
C SER A 164 -19.62 -6.67 7.60
N ALA A 165 -19.35 -7.80 6.93
CA ALA A 165 -20.27 -8.94 6.92
C ALA A 165 -20.43 -9.56 8.33
N LEU A 166 -19.36 -9.61 9.12
CA LEU A 166 -19.38 -10.11 10.50
C LEU A 166 -20.01 -9.12 11.51
N GLY A 167 -19.87 -7.81 11.28
CA GLY A 167 -20.27 -6.77 12.24
C GLY A 167 -21.64 -6.13 11.99
N CYS A 168 -22.09 -6.03 10.74
CA CYS A 168 -23.29 -5.26 10.36
C CYS A 168 -24.47 -6.09 9.83
N CYS A 169 -24.31 -7.40 9.59
CA CYS A 169 -25.40 -8.28 9.11
C CYS A 169 -25.75 -9.35 10.14
N SER A 170 -26.50 -8.95 11.16
CA SER A 170 -27.35 -9.85 11.94
C SER A 170 -28.81 -9.45 11.77
N SER A 171 -29.32 -9.58 10.53
CA SER A 171 -30.75 -9.57 10.21
C SER A 171 -31.00 -10.51 9.03
N GLU A 172 -32.08 -11.27 9.15
CA GLU A 172 -32.56 -12.35 8.30
C GLU A 172 -32.66 -12.05 6.79
N ASP A 173 -32.47 -13.11 6.00
CA ASP A 173 -32.96 -13.40 4.64
C ASP A 173 -32.47 -12.61 3.40
N GLY A 174 -31.67 -13.27 2.54
CA GLY A 174 -31.50 -12.89 1.12
C GLY A 174 -30.20 -13.37 0.45
N PRO A 175 -30.23 -14.05 -0.73
CA PRO A 175 -29.06 -14.67 -1.34
C PRO A 175 -28.31 -13.71 -2.27
N ALA A 176 -27.05 -13.39 -1.97
CA ALA A 176 -26.13 -12.81 -2.95
C ALA A 176 -24.76 -13.46 -2.77
N GLY A 177 -24.40 -14.29 -3.75
CA GLY A 177 -23.27 -15.20 -3.70
C GLY A 177 -21.92 -14.51 -3.76
N ILE A 178 -21.05 -14.85 -2.81
CA ILE A 178 -19.61 -15.15 -2.97
C ILE A 178 -19.33 -16.27 -1.95
N THR A 179 -19.42 -17.52 -2.41
CA THR A 179 -19.16 -18.71 -1.60
C THR A 179 -17.75 -19.23 -1.93
N ILE A 180 -16.70 -18.51 -1.53
CA ILE A 180 -15.32 -19.01 -1.67
C ILE A 180 -14.79 -19.62 -0.37
N ILE A 181 -15.47 -19.38 0.75
CA ILE A 181 -15.11 -20.03 1.99
C ILE A 181 -16.40 -20.44 2.70
N LYS A 182 -16.92 -21.62 2.33
CA LYS A 182 -17.69 -22.43 3.27
C LYS A 182 -16.71 -22.99 4.32
N LEU A 183 -15.98 -22.10 5.01
CA LEU A 183 -15.61 -22.40 6.37
C LEU A 183 -16.96 -22.48 7.05
N GLU A 184 -17.20 -23.59 7.72
CA GLU A 184 -18.16 -23.70 8.80
C GLU A 184 -17.79 -22.68 9.88
N ALA A 185 -17.85 -21.39 9.58
CA ALA A 185 -18.39 -20.40 10.48
C ALA A 185 -19.86 -20.79 10.63
N LYS A 186 -20.09 -21.93 11.30
CA LYS A 186 -21.19 -21.96 12.22
C LYS A 186 -21.13 -20.61 12.92
N CYS A 187 -22.29 -20.01 13.07
CA CYS A 187 -22.60 -19.33 14.29
C CYS A 187 -22.25 -20.32 15.43
N VAL A 188 -20.95 -20.43 15.77
CA VAL A 188 -20.39 -21.34 16.78
C VAL A 188 -20.87 -20.72 18.07
N THR A 189 -22.03 -21.20 18.48
CA THR A 189 -22.50 -21.28 19.86
C THR A 189 -22.67 -19.95 20.58
N TRP A 190 -23.64 -19.13 20.14
CA TRP A 190 -24.43 -18.32 21.10
C TRP A 190 -25.86 -18.87 21.31
N LYS A 191 -26.12 -20.09 20.86
CA LYS A 191 -27.31 -20.86 21.26
C LYS A 191 -27.09 -21.69 22.54
N TYR A 192 -26.20 -21.26 23.43
CA TYR A 192 -25.92 -21.94 24.72
C TYR A 192 -25.78 -21.00 25.93
N THR A 193 -26.31 -19.78 25.86
CA THR A 193 -26.29 -18.84 27.01
C THR A 193 -27.66 -18.18 27.23
N GLN A 194 -28.74 -18.93 27.04
CA GLN A 194 -30.10 -18.56 27.48
C GLN A 194 -30.56 -19.42 28.68
N HIS A 195 -29.64 -20.15 29.33
CA HIS A 195 -29.94 -20.88 30.57
C HIS A 195 -29.12 -20.28 31.73
N PHE A 196 -29.50 -19.07 32.14
CA PHE A 196 -29.21 -18.62 33.49
C PHE A 196 -30.14 -19.40 34.44
N PRO A 197 -29.62 -20.20 35.39
CA PRO A 197 -30.44 -20.69 36.47
C PRO A 197 -30.84 -19.49 37.34
N SER A 198 -32.13 -19.38 37.63
CA SER A 198 -32.63 -18.57 38.74
C SER A 198 -31.94 -19.05 40.02
N ILE A 199 -30.95 -18.30 40.49
CA ILE A 199 -30.43 -18.44 41.85
C ILE A 199 -31.36 -17.63 42.74
N ARG A 200 -32.22 -18.35 43.46
CA ARG A 200 -32.88 -17.88 44.67
C ARG A 200 -31.89 -18.02 45.82
N VAL A 201 -31.39 -16.90 46.34
CA VAL A 201 -31.06 -16.68 47.76
C VAL A 201 -31.41 -15.23 48.08
#